data_AF-A0A9X2S9Y8-F1
#
_entry.id   AF-A0A9X2S9Y8-F1
#
_cell.length_a   1.000
_cell.length_b   1.000
_cell.length_c   1.000
_cell.angle_alpha   90.00
_cell.angle_beta   90.00
_cell.angle_gamma   90.00
#
_symmetry.space_group_name_H-M   'P 1'
#
loop_
_entity.id
_entity.type
_entity.pdbx_description
1 polymer ?
#
loop_
_entity_poly.entity_id
_entity_poly.type
_entity_poly.pdbx_seq_one_letter_code
_entity_poly.pdbx_strand_id
1 'polypeptide(L)'
;MSLKEFLLRFIIGGLAVALSYTASVLIPWKTLGGLFAAFPAVMVVAVLLVGINQGSGKASEIAKGSVFGMTGCAICVVTVLLALQLTGVWWLSMLLGLLSWFVGALTIFELRNRLQHLFGKRAKRM
;
A
#
# COMPACT_ATOMS: atom_id res chain seq x y z
N MET A 1 -7.93 -7.40 -16.94
CA MET A 1 -8.84 -6.93 -15.87
C MET A 1 -9.89 -6.03 -16.47
N SER A 2 -11.15 -6.26 -16.11
CA SER A 2 -12.24 -5.38 -16.53
C SER A 2 -12.38 -4.19 -15.58
N LEU A 3 -12.79 -3.03 -16.08
CA LEU A 3 -13.10 -1.83 -15.26
C LEU A 3 -14.09 -2.16 -14.13
N LYS A 4 -15.02 -3.09 -14.39
CA LYS A 4 -15.98 -3.58 -13.40
C LYS A 4 -15.30 -4.21 -12.18
N GLU A 5 -14.24 -5.00 -12.39
CA GLU A 5 -13.51 -5.65 -11.29
C GLU A 5 -12.75 -4.62 -10.45
N PHE A 6 -12.22 -3.57 -11.08
CA PHE A 6 -11.54 -2.48 -10.39
C PHE A 6 -12.52 -1.68 -9.53
N LEU A 7 -13.65 -1.28 -10.11
CA LEU A 7 -14.75 -0.60 -9.39
C LEU A 7 -15.25 -1.43 -8.22
N LEU A 8 -15.42 -2.74 -8.39
CA LEU A 8 -15.90 -3.63 -7.33
C LEU A 8 -14.92 -3.68 -6.15
N ARG A 9 -13.61 -3.77 -6.42
CA ARG A 9 -12.57 -3.73 -5.38
C ARG A 9 -12.55 -2.40 -4.65
N PHE A 10 -12.70 -1.31 -5.40
CA PHE A 10 -12.69 0.03 -4.86
C PHE A 10 -13.91 0.28 -3.97
N ILE A 11 -15.11 -0.14 -4.41
CA ILE A 11 -16.34 0.02 -3.62
C ILE A 11 -16.29 -0.87 -2.38
N ILE A 12 -15.98 -2.17 -2.51
CA ILE A 12 -15.98 -3.08 -1.36
C ILE A 12 -14.87 -2.69 -0.37
N GLY A 13 -13.66 -2.48 -0.87
CA GLY A 13 -12.52 -2.10 -0.03
C GLY A 13 -12.69 -0.71 0.57
N GLY A 14 -13.17 0.26 -0.20
CA GLY A 14 -13.42 1.63 0.25
C GLY A 14 -14.55 1.70 1.28
N LEU A 15 -15.63 0.94 1.09
CA LEU A 15 -16.73 0.83 2.05
C LEU A 15 -16.26 0.17 3.35
N ALA A 16 -15.42 -0.87 3.28
CA ALA A 16 -14.81 -1.47 4.46
C ALA A 16 -13.95 -0.47 5.24
N VAL A 17 -13.14 0.34 4.57
CA VAL A 17 -12.35 1.41 5.21
C VAL A 17 -13.27 2.47 5.82
N ALA A 18 -14.28 2.93 5.09
CA ALA A 18 -15.22 3.95 5.57
C ALA A 18 -15.98 3.47 6.82
N LEU A 19 -16.51 2.25 6.81
CA LEU A 19 -17.18 1.65 7.98
C LEU A 19 -16.23 1.50 9.16
N SER A 20 -14.99 1.08 8.91
CA SER A 20 -13.98 0.92 9.96
C SER A 20 -13.60 2.25 10.63
N TYR A 21 -13.53 3.34 9.85
CA TYR A 21 -13.33 4.67 10.37
C TYR A 21 -14.53 5.15 11.17
N THR A 22 -15.75 4.99 10.65
CA THR A 22 -16.99 5.36 11.36
C THR A 22 -17.12 4.61 12.68
N ALA A 23 -16.83 3.30 12.70
CA ALA A 23 -16.80 2.51 13.93
C ALA A 23 -15.77 3.06 14.92
N SER A 24 -14.60 3.49 14.46
CA SER A 24 -13.61 4.11 15.35
C SER A 24 -14.03 5.47 15.90
N VAL A 25 -14.85 6.26 15.19
CA VAL A 25 -15.32 7.55 15.72
C VAL A 25 -16.40 7.32 16.78
N LEU A 26 -17.21 6.28 16.64
CA LEU A 26 -18.28 5.92 17.57
C LEU A 26 -17.76 5.22 18.83
N ILE A 27 -16.69 4.44 18.72
CA ILE A 27 -16.08 3.74 19.85
C ILE A 27 -15.05 4.67 20.53
N PRO A 28 -15.08 4.84 21.86
CA PRO A 28 -14.17 5.75 22.58
C PRO A 28 -12.68 5.37 22.50
N TRP A 29 -12.34 4.21 21.93
CA TRP A 29 -10.97 3.77 21.68
C TRP A 29 -10.36 4.44 20.44
N LYS A 30 -9.90 5.69 20.60
CA LYS A 30 -9.21 6.48 19.56
C LYS A 30 -8.02 5.77 18.91
N THR A 31 -7.35 4.86 19.62
CA THR A 31 -6.22 4.08 19.11
C THR A 31 -6.61 3.05 18.05
N LEU A 32 -7.85 2.53 18.07
CA LEU A 32 -8.32 1.56 17.08
C LEU A 32 -8.53 2.21 15.70
N GLY A 33 -8.82 3.51 15.62
CA GLY A 33 -9.04 4.21 14.35
C GLY A 33 -7.84 4.30 13.44
N GLY A 34 -6.66 4.53 14.03
CA GLY A 34 -5.41 4.51 13.28
C GLY A 34 -5.11 3.12 12.70
N LEU A 35 -5.40 2.05 13.46
CA LEU A 35 -5.24 0.67 13.01
C LEU A 35 -6.19 0.34 11.85
N PHE A 36 -7.45 0.76 11.94
CA PHE A 36 -8.45 0.56 10.90
C PHE A 36 -8.18 1.40 9.65
N ALA A 37 -7.67 2.62 9.80
CA ALA A 37 -7.25 3.46 8.67
C ALA A 37 -6.02 2.90 7.93
N ALA A 38 -5.13 2.20 8.65
CA ALA A 38 -3.98 1.51 8.06
C ALA A 38 -4.33 0.10 7.54
N PHE A 39 -5.54 -0.39 7.77
CA PHE A 39 -5.94 -1.74 7.40
C PHE A 39 -6.00 -1.88 5.87
N PRO A 40 -5.32 -2.87 5.27
CA PRO A 40 -5.19 -2.97 3.82
C PRO A 40 -6.42 -3.63 3.18
N ALA A 41 -7.62 -3.13 3.48
CA ALA A 41 -8.89 -3.72 3.05
C ALA A 41 -8.97 -3.88 1.52
N VAL A 42 -8.63 -2.81 0.79
CA VAL A 42 -8.64 -2.79 -0.68
C VAL A 42 -7.66 -3.82 -1.25
N MET A 43 -6.50 -4.01 -0.60
CA MET A 43 -5.55 -5.06 -1.00
C MET A 43 -6.14 -6.44 -0.81
N VAL A 44 -6.73 -6.75 0.36
CA VAL A 44 -7.28 -8.08 0.66
C VAL A 44 -8.34 -8.46 -0.38
N VAL A 45 -9.27 -7.55 -0.66
CA VAL A 45 -10.30 -7.73 -1.69
C VAL A 45 -9.66 -7.94 -3.07
N ALA A 46 -8.64 -7.16 -3.41
CA ALA A 46 -7.91 -7.31 -4.67
C ALA A 46 -7.17 -8.66 -4.81
N VAL A 47 -6.60 -9.18 -3.73
CA VAL A 47 -5.91 -10.48 -3.75
C VAL A 47 -6.94 -11.60 -3.87
N LEU A 48 -8.04 -11.55 -3.11
CA LEU A 48 -9.11 -12.55 -3.17
C LEU A 48 -9.77 -12.63 -4.55
N LEU A 49 -10.22 -11.50 -5.11
CA LEU A 49 -10.86 -11.49 -6.43
C LEU A 49 -9.92 -11.97 -7.55
N VAL A 50 -8.62 -11.64 -7.48
CA VAL A 50 -7.66 -12.18 -8.46
C VAL A 50 -7.39 -13.65 -8.21
N GLY A 51 -7.31 -14.08 -6.96
CA GLY A 51 -7.14 -15.50 -6.62
C GLY A 51 -8.26 -16.36 -7.19
N ILE A 52 -9.50 -15.89 -7.09
CA ILE A 52 -10.68 -16.58 -7.62
C ILE A 52 -10.69 -16.55 -9.16
N ASN A 53 -10.43 -15.40 -9.79
CA ASN A 53 -10.60 -15.26 -11.25
C ASN A 53 -9.38 -15.68 -12.08
N GLN A 54 -8.18 -15.53 -11.53
CA GLN A 54 -6.90 -15.65 -12.26
C GLN A 54 -5.89 -16.57 -11.55
N GLY A 55 -6.28 -17.19 -10.44
CA GLY A 55 -5.46 -18.14 -9.70
C GLY A 55 -4.44 -17.54 -8.73
N SER A 56 -3.82 -18.41 -7.95
CA SER A 56 -2.92 -18.06 -6.84
C SER A 56 -1.64 -17.37 -7.29
N GLY A 57 -1.12 -17.69 -8.47
CA GLY A 57 0.09 -17.07 -9.02
C GLY A 57 -0.06 -15.56 -9.21
N LYS A 58 -1.15 -15.14 -9.88
CA LYS A 58 -1.41 -13.72 -10.11
C LYS A 58 -1.83 -12.98 -8.84
N ALA A 59 -2.54 -13.66 -7.94
CA ALA A 59 -2.88 -13.12 -6.62
C ALA A 59 -1.63 -12.82 -5.79
N SER A 60 -0.63 -13.72 -5.83
CA SER A 60 0.66 -13.52 -5.16
C SER A 60 1.41 -12.32 -5.72
N GLU A 61 1.40 -12.13 -7.04
CA GLU A 61 2.05 -10.98 -7.68
C GLU A 61 1.42 -9.66 -7.24
N ILE A 62 0.09 -9.60 -7.19
CA ILE A 62 -0.65 -8.41 -6.70
C ILE A 62 -0.36 -8.17 -5.22
N ALA A 63 -0.42 -9.21 -4.38
CA ALA A 63 -0.11 -9.09 -2.95
C ALA A 63 1.29 -8.53 -2.72
N LYS A 64 2.29 -9.07 -3.44
CA LYS A 64 3.68 -8.60 -3.38
C LYS A 64 3.78 -7.13 -3.82
N GLY A 65 3.19 -6.78 -4.96
CA GLY A 65 3.16 -5.40 -5.46
C GLY A 65 2.54 -4.41 -4.46
N SER A 66 1.42 -4.78 -3.85
CA SER A 66 0.73 -3.96 -2.85
C SER A 66 1.55 -3.73 -1.58
N VAL A 67 2.31 -4.73 -1.12
CA VAL A 67 3.20 -4.57 0.05
C VAL A 67 4.32 -3.56 -0.23
N PHE A 68 4.88 -3.53 -1.44
CA PHE A 68 5.88 -2.52 -1.81
C PHE A 68 5.28 -1.10 -1.86
N GLY A 69 4.07 -0.96 -2.39
CA GLY A 69 3.34 0.32 -2.34
C GLY A 69 3.08 0.80 -0.91
N MET A 70 2.71 -0.12 -0.01
CA MET A 70 2.44 0.20 1.41
C MET A 70 3.71 0.49 2.23
N THR A 71 4.83 -0.16 1.94
CA THR A 71 6.12 0.18 2.58
C THR A 71 6.59 1.57 2.19
N GLY A 72 6.31 2.02 0.96
CA GLY A 72 6.49 3.43 0.58
C GLY A 72 5.73 4.41 1.48
N CYS A 73 4.56 4.01 2.03
CA CYS A 73 3.79 4.89 2.92
C CYS A 73 4.54 5.20 4.23
N ALA A 74 5.39 4.29 4.71
CA ALA A 74 6.24 4.59 5.87
C ALA A 74 7.24 5.72 5.56
N ILE A 75 7.87 5.68 4.38
CA ILE A 75 8.76 6.75 3.90
C ILE A 75 8.00 8.07 3.78
N CYS A 76 6.76 8.02 3.26
CA CYS A 76 5.86 9.17 3.18
C CYS A 76 5.65 9.81 4.55
N VAL A 77 5.21 9.03 5.54
CA VAL A 77 4.90 9.52 6.90
C VAL A 77 6.13 10.18 7.53
N VAL A 78 7.29 9.53 7.44
CA VAL A 78 8.56 10.09 7.95
C VAL A 78 8.91 11.40 7.24
N THR A 79 8.78 11.45 5.92
CA THR A 79 9.09 12.65 5.12
C THR A 79 8.14 13.80 5.45
N VAL A 80 6.84 13.55 5.57
CA VAL A 80 5.84 14.55 5.94
C VAL A 80 6.13 15.10 7.34
N LEU A 81 6.43 14.22 8.30
CA LEU A 81 6.76 14.63 9.68
C LEU A 81 7.99 15.53 9.72
N LEU A 82 9.08 15.12 9.06
CA LEU A 82 10.33 15.91 9.02
C LEU A 82 10.13 17.24 8.28
N ALA A 83 9.46 17.21 7.12
CA ALA A 83 9.19 18.41 6.34
C ALA A 83 8.33 19.41 7.13
N LEU A 84 7.34 18.92 7.90
CA LEU A 84 6.49 19.76 8.72
C LEU A 84 7.26 20.36 9.90
N GLN A 85 8.15 19.59 10.54
CA GLN A 85 9.00 20.07 11.63
C GLN A 85 10.02 21.12 11.17
N LEU A 86 10.56 20.99 9.95
CA LEU A 86 11.60 21.90 9.44
C LEU A 86 11.03 23.16 8.77
N THR A 87 9.95 23.01 7.99
CA THR A 87 9.42 24.11 7.16
C THR A 87 8.21 24.79 7.78
N GLY A 88 7.43 24.09 8.61
CA GLY A 88 6.14 24.56 9.12
C GLY A 88 5.02 24.70 8.07
N VAL A 89 5.30 24.46 6.78
CA VAL A 89 4.33 24.66 5.69
C VAL A 89 3.64 23.34 5.35
N TRP A 90 2.38 23.20 5.77
CA TRP A 90 1.62 21.95 5.63
C TRP A 90 1.50 21.46 4.19
N TRP A 91 1.24 22.35 3.23
CA TRP A 91 1.06 21.99 1.82
C TRP A 91 2.34 21.44 1.18
N LEU A 92 3.48 22.03 1.52
CA LEU A 92 4.78 21.64 0.98
C LEU A 92 5.21 20.27 1.54
N SER A 93 4.92 20.00 2.81
CA SER A 93 5.11 18.68 3.43
C SER A 93 4.26 17.60 2.78
N MET A 94 3.00 17.89 2.43
CA MET A 94 2.14 16.95 1.71
C MET A 94 2.69 16.62 0.31
N LEU A 95 3.14 17.62 -0.44
CA LEU A 95 3.76 17.44 -1.76
C LEU A 95 5.04 16.60 -1.69
N LEU A 96 5.93 16.92 -0.75
CA LEU A 96 7.16 16.15 -0.53
C LEU A 96 6.86 14.72 -0.08
N GLY A 97 5.87 14.54 0.80
CA GLY A 97 5.37 13.23 1.21
C GLY A 97 4.93 12.39 0.02
N LEU A 98 4.07 12.93 -0.84
CA LEU A 98 3.55 12.24 -2.01
C LEU A 98 4.66 11.86 -3.00
N LEU A 99 5.61 12.77 -3.24
CA LEU A 99 6.77 12.49 -4.10
C LEU A 99 7.65 11.40 -3.49
N SER A 100 7.96 11.49 -2.19
CA SER A 100 8.78 10.50 -1.49
C SER A 100 8.11 9.13 -1.44
N TRP A 101 6.79 9.08 -1.31
CA TRP A 101 6.00 7.85 -1.37
C TRP A 101 6.19 7.16 -2.71
N PHE A 102 5.97 7.90 -3.80
CA PHE A 102 6.03 7.36 -5.14
C PHE A 102 7.45 6.91 -5.50
N VAL A 103 8.45 7.75 -5.24
CA VAL A 103 9.86 7.42 -5.48
C VAL A 103 10.31 6.26 -4.59
N GLY A 104 9.91 6.26 -3.32
CA GLY A 104 10.20 5.18 -2.36
C GLY A 104 9.61 3.84 -2.81
N ALA A 105 8.34 3.82 -3.22
CA ALA A 105 7.70 2.61 -3.72
C ALA A 105 8.40 2.08 -4.99
N LEU A 106 8.74 2.96 -5.93
CA LEU A 106 9.43 2.57 -7.17
C LEU A 106 10.85 2.05 -6.91
N THR A 107 11.62 2.72 -6.04
CA THR A 107 12.98 2.30 -5.70
C THR A 107 13.01 0.95 -4.99
N ILE A 108 12.08 0.71 -4.05
CA ILE A 108 11.94 -0.59 -3.37
C ILE A 108 11.56 -1.68 -4.38
N PHE A 109 10.61 -1.41 -5.27
CA PHE A 109 10.18 -2.35 -6.30
C PHE A 109 11.33 -2.72 -7.24
N GLU A 110 12.06 -1.73 -7.75
CA GLU A 110 13.18 -1.92 -8.67
C GLU A 110 14.36 -2.64 -8.00
N LEU A 111 14.71 -2.25 -6.76
CA LEU A 111 15.76 -2.89 -5.97
C LEU A 111 15.45 -4.38 -5.78
N ARG A 112 14.22 -4.71 -5.43
CA ARG A 112 13.78 -6.09 -5.28
C ARG A 112 13.86 -6.86 -6.59
N ASN A 113 13.42 -6.26 -7.70
CA ASN A 113 13.49 -6.90 -9.01
C ASN A 113 14.95 -7.23 -9.39
N ARG A 114 15.88 -6.31 -9.12
CA ARG A 114 17.33 -6.52 -9.31
C ARG A 114 17.88 -7.61 -8.41
N LEU A 115 17.51 -7.62 -7.13
CA LEU A 115 17.93 -8.66 -6.19
C LEU A 115 17.45 -10.04 -6.62
N GLN A 116 16.18 -10.17 -7.04
CA GLN A 116 15.67 -11.45 -7.53
C GLN A 116 16.41 -11.95 -8.78
N HIS A 117 16.77 -11.05 -9.70
CA HIS A 117 17.55 -11.41 -10.88
C HIS A 117 19.00 -11.82 -10.52
N LEU A 118 19.63 -11.14 -9.55
CA LEU A 118 20.97 -11.49 -9.06
C LEU A 118 21.00 -12.83 -8.32
N PHE A 119 20.04 -13.07 -7.42
CA PHE A 119 19.94 -14.34 -6.69
C PHE A 119 19.49 -15.51 -7.59
N GLY A 120 18.61 -15.26 -8.56
CA GLY A 120 18.21 -16.26 -9.56
C GLY A 120 19.35 -16.70 -10.48
N LYS A 121 20.29 -15.80 -10.82
CA LYS A 121 21.53 -16.17 -11.52
C LYS A 121 22.48 -17.00 -10.66
N ARG A 122 22.48 -16.82 -9.34
CA ARG A 122 23.35 -17.54 -8.41
C ARG A 122 22.88 -18.99 -8.18
N ALA A 123 21.57 -19.22 -8.14
CA ALA A 123 20.97 -20.55 -8.00
C ALA A 123 21.10 -21.44 -9.25
N LYS A 124 21.34 -20.85 -10.44
CA LYS A 124 21.54 -21.60 -11.70
C LYS A 124 23.01 -21.95 -11.98
N ARG A 125 23.94 -21.56 -11.09
CA ARG A 125 25.39 -21.82 -11.17
C ARG A 125 25.88 -22.85 -10.14
N MET A 126 25.02 -23.30 -9.23
CA MET A 126 25.20 -24.54 -8.45
C MET A 126 24.43 -25.66 -9.14
#